data_AF-A0A5Q0BIJ2-F1
#
_entry.id   AF-A0A5Q0BIJ2-F1
#
_cell.length_a   1.000
_cell.length_b   1.000
_cell.length_c   1.000
_cell.angle_alpha   90.00
_cell.angle_beta   90.00
_cell.angle_gamma   90.00
#
_symmetry.space_group_name_H-M   'P 1'
#
loop_
_entity.id
_entity.type
_entity.pdbx_description
1 polymer ?
#
loop_
_entity_poly.entity_id
_entity_poly.type
_entity_poly.pdbx_seq_one_letter_code
_entity_poly.pdbx_strand_id
1 'polypeptide(L)'
;MRDRQNSKPLFQFLISLILGIALAACSGGNVKNAGGVPAMEVDPTVKGPVSGVGIEAYDIVSMTDKMLRDILATPQIAARQTPPRIIIDGSDFTNEGSQPINKNLIINRLRVELNRSAKGKIKFIGREYDYALQRERSLKREGETDIGTTGLTKALFGVDFKLVGSIGTLDTSSFRSSGMYQRYTQVTFEMLDLESGEIIWSNNYEIEKAAADSAVYR
;
A
#
# COMPACT_ATOMS: atom_id res chain seq x y z
N MET A 1 64.36 36.62 60.30
CA MET A 1 63.07 36.97 59.68
C MET A 1 62.91 36.18 58.39
N ARG A 2 61.99 35.20 58.38
CA ARG A 2 61.23 34.61 57.26
C ARG A 2 61.13 33.10 57.38
N ASP A 3 60.05 32.71 58.06
CA ASP A 3 59.51 31.36 58.14
C ASP A 3 59.20 30.78 56.76
N ARG A 4 59.53 29.49 56.61
CA ARG A 4 59.05 28.62 55.52
C ARG A 4 57.59 28.27 55.80
N GLN A 5 56.66 28.96 55.14
CA GLN A 5 55.25 28.63 55.23
C GLN A 5 54.86 27.63 54.13
N ASN A 6 54.38 26.49 54.59
CA ASN A 6 54.08 25.26 53.89
C ASN A 6 52.75 25.41 53.11
N SER A 7 52.80 25.64 51.79
CA SER A 7 51.62 25.90 50.93
C SER A 7 50.93 24.63 50.39
N LYS A 8 51.26 23.45 50.91
CA LYS A 8 50.81 22.16 50.37
C LYS A 8 49.32 21.78 50.59
N PRO A 9 48.57 22.23 51.62
CA PRO A 9 47.21 21.73 51.82
C PRO A 9 46.18 22.39 50.88
N LEU A 10 46.41 23.63 50.44
CA LEU A 10 45.45 24.36 49.61
C LEU A 10 45.42 23.87 48.15
N PHE A 11 46.58 23.46 47.62
CA PHE A 11 46.71 22.97 46.24
C PHE A 11 46.18 21.54 46.09
N GLN A 12 46.31 20.70 47.14
CA GLN A 12 45.73 19.36 47.16
C GLN A 12 44.19 19.38 47.27
N PHE A 13 43.61 20.38 47.93
CA PHE A 13 42.17 20.60 47.96
C PHE A 13 41.59 21.09 46.62
N LEU A 14 42.34 21.87 45.85
CA LEU A 14 41.88 22.37 44.55
C LEU A 14 41.84 21.26 43.48
N ILE A 15 42.81 20.34 43.49
CA ILE A 15 42.87 19.22 42.53
C ILE A 15 41.77 18.19 42.82
N SER A 16 41.44 17.95 44.09
CA SER A 16 40.36 17.03 44.48
C SER A 16 38.97 17.59 44.15
N LEU A 17 38.80 18.92 44.19
CA LEU A 17 37.55 19.58 43.79
C LEU A 17 37.32 19.52 42.26
N ILE A 18 38.38 19.69 41.47
CA ILE A 18 38.30 19.64 40.00
C ILE A 18 38.09 18.20 39.49
N LEU A 19 38.66 17.19 40.16
CA LEU A 19 38.46 15.79 39.81
C LEU A 19 37.06 15.27 40.20
N GLY A 20 36.44 15.85 41.24
CA GLY A 20 35.04 15.55 41.60
C GLY A 20 34.02 16.06 40.59
N ILE A 21 34.29 17.18 39.91
CA ILE A 21 33.40 17.77 38.90
C ILE A 21 33.49 17.01 37.56
N ALA A 22 34.66 16.44 37.23
CA ALA A 22 34.85 15.66 35.99
C ALA A 22 34.09 14.31 36.00
N LEU A 23 33.79 13.75 37.17
CA LEU A 23 33.03 12.50 37.31
C LEU A 23 31.51 12.67 37.20
N ALA A 24 30.99 13.89 37.33
CA ALA A 24 29.55 14.17 37.18
C ALA A 24 29.11 14.35 35.72
N ALA A 25 30.06 14.54 34.78
CA ALA A 25 29.76 14.72 33.35
C ALA A 25 29.50 13.40 32.59
N CYS A 26 29.70 12.24 33.24
CA CYS A 26 29.43 10.92 32.67
C CYS A 26 28.14 10.28 33.18
N SER A 27 27.25 11.01 33.85
CA SER A 27 25.88 10.51 34.04
C SER A 27 25.18 10.64 32.68
N GLY A 28 25.29 9.58 31.88
CA GLY A 28 24.65 9.45 30.58
C GLY A 28 23.24 10.02 30.65
N GLY A 29 23.00 11.04 29.84
CA GLY A 29 21.67 11.63 29.72
C GLY A 29 20.69 10.48 29.54
N ASN A 30 19.64 10.46 30.36
CA ASN A 30 18.52 9.53 30.23
C ASN A 30 17.91 9.74 28.85
N VAL A 31 18.49 9.11 27.82
CA VAL A 31 17.82 8.87 26.56
C VAL A 31 16.72 7.90 26.96
N LYS A 32 15.52 8.43 27.17
CA LYS A 32 14.32 7.62 27.28
C LYS A 32 14.16 6.95 25.92
N ASN A 33 14.82 5.81 25.74
CA ASN A 33 14.46 4.86 24.71
C ASN A 33 13.02 4.49 25.04
N ALA A 34 12.06 5.07 24.32
CA ALA A 34 10.68 4.63 24.39
C ALA A 34 10.74 3.13 24.08
N GLY A 35 10.43 2.30 25.07
CA GLY A 35 10.45 0.84 24.89
C GLY A 35 9.64 0.49 23.66
N GLY A 36 10.17 -0.37 22.81
CA GLY A 36 9.47 -0.82 21.60
C GLY A 36 8.07 -1.31 21.98
N VAL A 37 7.06 -0.84 21.26
CA VAL A 37 5.69 -1.34 21.43
C VAL A 37 5.68 -2.78 20.92
N PRO A 38 5.16 -3.76 21.68
CA PRO A 38 5.07 -5.14 21.22
C PRO A 38 4.22 -5.21 19.95
N ALA A 39 4.55 -6.17 19.07
CA ALA A 39 3.76 -6.41 17.87
C ALA A 39 2.32 -6.75 18.26
N MET A 40 1.36 -6.11 17.60
CA MET A 40 -0.06 -6.41 17.76
C MET A 40 -0.72 -6.60 16.39
N GLU A 41 -1.74 -7.45 16.38
CA GLU A 41 -2.61 -7.60 15.22
C GLU A 41 -3.53 -6.38 15.12
N VAL A 42 -3.72 -5.89 13.90
CA VAL A 42 -4.57 -4.74 13.60
C VAL A 42 -5.56 -5.17 12.52
N ASP A 43 -6.84 -4.95 12.77
CA ASP A 43 -7.88 -5.16 11.76
C ASP A 43 -7.70 -4.15 10.62
N PRO A 44 -7.52 -4.59 9.36
CA PRO A 44 -7.30 -3.70 8.23
C PRO A 44 -8.55 -2.88 7.86
N THR A 45 -9.71 -3.16 8.43
CA THR A 45 -10.96 -2.38 8.23
C THR A 45 -11.07 -1.16 9.13
N VAL A 46 -10.15 -1.00 10.09
CA VAL A 46 -10.05 0.19 10.95
C VAL A 46 -8.71 0.90 10.76
N LYS A 47 -8.67 2.20 11.06
CA LYS A 47 -7.41 2.95 11.02
C LYS A 47 -6.43 2.41 12.06
N GLY A 48 -5.22 2.11 11.60
CA GLY A 48 -4.16 1.56 12.44
C GLY A 48 -3.52 2.60 13.36
N PRO A 49 -2.65 2.14 14.28
CA PRO A 49 -1.91 3.00 15.22
C PRO A 49 -0.75 3.76 14.55
N VAL A 50 -0.28 3.29 13.39
CA VAL A 50 0.77 3.95 12.62
C VAL A 50 0.12 5.05 11.80
N SER A 51 0.63 6.27 11.94
CA SER A 51 0.20 7.43 11.17
C SER A 51 1.32 7.82 10.22
N GLY A 52 1.16 7.45 8.94
CA GLY A 52 1.99 7.94 7.85
C GLY A 52 1.17 8.72 6.84
N VAL A 53 1.85 9.32 5.87
CA VAL A 53 1.21 9.99 4.73
C VAL A 53 1.00 9.07 3.52
N GLY A 54 1.45 7.82 3.61
CA GLY A 54 1.27 6.81 2.56
C GLY A 54 -0.09 6.12 2.61
N ILE A 55 -0.36 5.31 1.57
CA ILE A 55 -1.51 4.40 1.52
C ILE A 55 -1.32 3.30 2.57
N GLU A 56 -2.34 3.13 3.42
CA GLU A 56 -2.39 2.12 4.48
C GLU A 56 -3.42 1.02 4.15
N ALA A 57 -3.44 -0.05 4.94
CA ALA A 57 -4.36 -1.17 4.72
C ALA A 57 -5.84 -0.73 4.72
N TYR A 58 -6.21 0.15 5.65
CA TYR A 58 -7.55 0.75 5.75
C TYR A 58 -7.99 1.43 4.45
N ASP A 59 -7.07 2.14 3.80
CA ASP A 59 -7.35 2.85 2.56
C ASP A 59 -7.62 1.87 1.42
N ILE A 60 -6.82 0.80 1.32
CA ILE A 60 -7.01 -0.25 0.32
C ILE A 60 -8.37 -0.94 0.51
N VAL A 61 -8.73 -1.27 1.76
CA VAL A 61 -10.04 -1.85 2.08
C VAL A 61 -11.16 -0.90 1.68
N SER A 62 -11.13 0.33 2.17
CA SER A 62 -12.18 1.33 1.93
C SER A 62 -12.37 1.63 0.44
N MET A 63 -11.26 1.78 -0.29
CA MET A 63 -11.23 2.00 -1.72
C MET A 63 -11.87 0.85 -2.48
N THR A 64 -11.39 -0.38 -2.24
CA THR A 64 -11.86 -1.56 -2.97
C THR A 64 -13.33 -1.85 -2.68
N ASP A 65 -13.78 -1.65 -1.44
CA ASP A 65 -15.19 -1.80 -1.05
C ASP A 65 -16.08 -0.73 -1.72
N LYS A 66 -15.59 0.52 -1.87
CA LYS A 66 -16.28 1.57 -2.63
C LYS A 66 -16.42 1.19 -4.10
N MET A 67 -15.32 0.82 -4.75
CA MET A 67 -15.31 0.44 -6.18
C MET A 67 -16.19 -0.78 -6.43
N LEU A 68 -16.11 -1.80 -5.57
CA LEU A 68 -16.94 -3.00 -5.63
C LEU A 68 -18.43 -2.68 -5.72
N ARG A 69 -18.94 -1.87 -4.77
CA ARG A 69 -20.36 -1.53 -4.73
C ARG A 69 -20.80 -0.77 -5.97
N ASP A 70 -19.96 0.14 -6.42
CA ASP A 70 -20.26 1.02 -7.55
C ASP A 70 -20.25 0.26 -8.90
N ILE A 71 -19.25 -0.60 -9.12
CA ILE A 71 -19.18 -1.50 -10.27
C ILE A 71 -20.42 -2.41 -10.31
N LEU A 72 -20.81 -2.98 -9.18
CA LEU A 72 -21.99 -3.86 -9.12
C LEU A 72 -23.32 -3.11 -9.26
N ALA A 73 -23.34 -1.80 -9.07
CA ALA A 73 -24.51 -0.95 -9.31
C ALA A 73 -24.60 -0.45 -10.76
N THR A 74 -23.51 -0.57 -11.53
CA THR A 74 -23.45 -0.08 -12.92
C THR A 74 -24.38 -0.89 -13.83
N PRO A 75 -25.36 -0.27 -14.53
CA PRO A 75 -26.33 -0.98 -15.36
C PRO A 75 -25.70 -1.84 -16.46
N GLN A 76 -24.62 -1.33 -17.07
CA GLN A 76 -23.82 -2.03 -18.09
C GLN A 76 -23.19 -3.31 -17.55
N ILE A 77 -23.16 -3.53 -16.23
CA ILE A 77 -22.66 -4.75 -15.59
C ILE A 77 -23.82 -5.52 -14.96
N ALA A 78 -24.63 -4.85 -14.15
CA ALA A 78 -25.69 -5.44 -13.33
C ALA A 78 -26.90 -5.95 -14.12
N ALA A 79 -27.30 -5.22 -15.18
CA ALA A 79 -28.53 -5.47 -15.93
C ALA A 79 -28.34 -6.39 -17.14
N ARG A 80 -27.11 -6.83 -17.43
CA ARG A 80 -26.84 -7.72 -18.57
C ARG A 80 -27.45 -9.11 -18.34
N GLN A 81 -28.12 -9.63 -19.37
CA GLN A 81 -28.60 -11.01 -19.44
C GLN A 81 -27.41 -11.99 -19.43
N THR A 82 -26.39 -11.70 -20.24
CA THR A 82 -25.15 -12.47 -20.32
C THR A 82 -24.06 -11.79 -19.47
N PRO A 83 -23.55 -12.46 -18.42
CA PRO A 83 -22.46 -11.92 -17.60
C PRO A 83 -21.25 -11.53 -18.46
N PRO A 84 -20.78 -10.27 -18.38
CA PRO A 84 -19.64 -9.83 -19.15
C PRO A 84 -18.36 -10.50 -18.64
N ARG A 85 -17.41 -10.65 -19.57
CA ARG A 85 -16.07 -11.15 -19.29
C ARG A 85 -15.13 -9.98 -19.09
N ILE A 86 -14.49 -9.92 -17.93
CA ILE A 86 -13.69 -8.78 -17.51
C ILE A 86 -12.27 -9.23 -17.16
N ILE A 87 -11.27 -8.50 -17.64
CA ILE A 87 -9.89 -8.60 -17.16
C ILE A 87 -9.68 -7.58 -16.04
N ILE A 88 -9.08 -8.06 -14.94
CA ILE A 88 -8.61 -7.24 -13.84
C ILE A 88 -7.18 -7.70 -13.52
N ASP A 89 -6.20 -6.89 -13.92
CA ASP A 89 -4.76 -7.16 -13.78
C ASP A 89 -4.03 -5.89 -13.30
N GLY A 90 -3.04 -6.05 -12.43
CA GLY A 90 -2.22 -4.95 -11.91
C GLY A 90 -1.24 -4.37 -12.94
N SER A 91 -1.03 -5.08 -14.06
CA SER A 91 -0.28 -4.56 -15.21
C SER A 91 -0.99 -3.37 -15.90
N ASP A 92 -2.32 -3.36 -15.87
CA ASP A 92 -3.18 -2.31 -16.45
C ASP A 92 -3.41 -1.13 -15.49
N PHE A 93 -2.72 -1.12 -14.34
CA PHE A 93 -2.78 -0.05 -13.34
C PHE A 93 -1.45 0.70 -13.33
N THR A 94 -1.44 2.02 -13.51
CA THR A 94 -0.21 2.83 -13.52
C THR A 94 0.02 3.49 -12.16
N ASN A 95 1.28 3.67 -11.79
CA ASN A 95 1.65 4.49 -10.65
C ASN A 95 2.40 5.71 -11.19
N GLU A 96 1.74 6.86 -11.15
CA GLU A 96 2.25 8.16 -11.59
C GLU A 96 2.83 8.94 -10.41
N GLY A 97 2.64 8.45 -9.19
CA GLY A 97 3.16 9.02 -7.97
C GLY A 97 4.64 8.70 -7.71
N SER A 98 5.22 9.45 -6.76
CA SER A 98 6.62 9.31 -6.34
C SER A 98 6.87 8.10 -5.43
N GLN A 99 5.82 7.60 -4.77
CA GLN A 99 5.92 6.50 -3.83
C GLN A 99 5.86 5.14 -4.55
N PRO A 100 6.73 4.17 -4.24
CA PRO A 100 6.55 2.80 -4.69
C PRO A 100 5.31 2.19 -4.01
N ILE A 101 4.27 1.88 -4.81
CA ILE A 101 3.02 1.30 -4.33
C ILE A 101 2.86 -0.09 -4.93
N ASN A 102 2.53 -1.08 -4.09
CA ASN A 102 2.17 -2.41 -4.55
C ASN A 102 0.74 -2.43 -5.08
N LYS A 103 0.58 -2.11 -6.36
CA LYS A 103 -0.70 -2.07 -7.09
C LYS A 103 -1.46 -3.39 -6.98
N ASN A 104 -0.75 -4.52 -6.91
CA ASN A 104 -1.37 -5.84 -6.83
C ASN A 104 -2.17 -6.02 -5.53
N LEU A 105 -1.88 -5.30 -4.45
CA LEU A 105 -2.70 -5.35 -3.23
C LEU A 105 -4.12 -4.83 -3.48
N ILE A 106 -4.22 -3.71 -4.21
CA ILE A 106 -5.49 -3.07 -4.56
C ILE A 106 -6.25 -3.96 -5.55
N ILE A 107 -5.58 -4.35 -6.64
CA ILE A 107 -6.21 -5.06 -7.75
C ILE A 107 -6.60 -6.49 -7.37
N ASN A 108 -5.74 -7.22 -6.65
CA ASN A 108 -6.09 -8.58 -6.22
C ASN A 108 -7.26 -8.59 -5.24
N ARG A 109 -7.27 -7.65 -4.27
CA ARG A 109 -8.40 -7.53 -3.34
C ARG A 109 -9.68 -7.22 -4.10
N LEU A 110 -9.67 -6.19 -4.95
CA LEU A 110 -10.84 -5.81 -5.75
C LEU A 110 -11.38 -6.98 -6.57
N ARG A 111 -10.50 -7.71 -7.28
CA ARG A 111 -10.86 -8.88 -8.08
C ARG A 111 -11.46 -10.00 -7.25
N VAL A 112 -10.87 -10.32 -6.10
CA VAL A 112 -11.39 -11.37 -5.19
C VAL A 112 -12.76 -10.97 -4.66
N GLU A 113 -12.93 -9.74 -4.20
CA GLU A 113 -14.19 -9.27 -3.63
C GLU A 113 -15.29 -9.14 -4.69
N LEU A 114 -14.95 -8.68 -5.91
CA LEU A 114 -15.87 -8.70 -7.04
C LEU A 114 -16.27 -10.11 -7.41
N ASN A 115 -15.34 -11.07 -7.50
CA ASN A 115 -15.68 -12.45 -7.81
C ASN A 115 -16.60 -13.08 -6.76
N ARG A 116 -16.36 -12.80 -5.47
CA ARG A 116 -17.21 -13.26 -4.36
C ARG A 116 -18.60 -12.63 -4.40
N SER A 117 -18.67 -11.33 -4.64
CA SER A 117 -19.91 -10.55 -4.51
C SER A 117 -20.77 -10.52 -5.77
N ALA A 118 -20.16 -10.70 -6.94
CA ALA A 118 -20.87 -10.66 -8.22
C ALA A 118 -21.84 -11.84 -8.39
N LYS A 119 -21.69 -12.95 -7.65
CA LYS A 119 -22.60 -14.13 -7.72
C LYS A 119 -22.87 -14.59 -9.16
N GLY A 120 -21.82 -14.63 -9.99
CA GLY A 120 -21.90 -15.02 -11.40
C GLY A 120 -22.36 -13.93 -12.37
N LYS A 121 -22.63 -12.70 -11.89
CA LYS A 121 -22.93 -11.54 -12.74
C LYS A 121 -21.73 -11.04 -13.53
N ILE A 122 -20.51 -11.45 -13.19
CA ILE A 122 -19.27 -11.11 -13.90
C ILE A 122 -18.46 -12.39 -14.06
N LYS A 123 -17.76 -12.55 -15.19
CA LYS A 123 -16.79 -13.61 -15.42
C LYS A 123 -15.38 -13.02 -15.51
N PHE A 124 -14.51 -13.37 -14.58
CA PHE A 124 -13.12 -12.89 -14.62
C PHE A 124 -12.27 -13.76 -15.53
N ILE A 125 -11.53 -13.13 -16.44
CA ILE A 125 -10.60 -13.81 -17.35
C ILE A 125 -9.18 -13.53 -16.89
N GLY A 126 -8.47 -14.56 -16.44
CA GLY A 126 -7.08 -14.45 -15.98
C GLY A 126 -6.09 -14.56 -17.12
N ARG A 127 -5.82 -13.45 -17.82
CA ARG A 127 -4.84 -13.41 -18.92
C ARG A 127 -3.41 -13.62 -18.43
N GLU A 128 -3.12 -13.35 -17.17
CA GLU A 128 -1.81 -13.58 -16.56
C GLU A 128 -1.43 -15.08 -16.50
N TYR A 129 -2.42 -15.99 -16.60
CA TYR A 129 -2.20 -17.43 -16.58
C TYR A 129 -2.16 -18.05 -17.99
N ASP A 130 -2.03 -17.25 -19.05
CA ASP A 130 -2.07 -17.75 -20.43
C ASP A 130 -1.02 -18.87 -20.66
N TYR A 131 0.16 -18.74 -20.06
CA TYR A 131 1.20 -19.77 -20.17
C TYR A 131 0.78 -21.14 -19.64
N ALA A 132 0.24 -21.19 -18.42
CA ALA A 132 -0.23 -22.42 -17.81
C ALA A 132 -1.43 -23.00 -18.58
N LEU A 133 -2.34 -22.13 -19.01
CA LEU A 133 -3.50 -22.49 -19.80
C LEU A 133 -3.13 -23.09 -21.16
N GLN A 134 -2.20 -22.47 -21.89
CA GLN A 134 -1.78 -22.94 -23.21
C GLN A 134 -1.05 -24.27 -23.11
N ARG A 135 -0.18 -24.43 -22.11
CA ARG A 135 0.49 -25.70 -21.81
C ARG A 135 -0.52 -26.83 -21.62
N GLU A 136 -1.50 -26.64 -20.75
CA GLU A 136 -2.54 -27.65 -20.48
C GLU A 136 -3.37 -27.94 -21.73
N ARG A 137 -3.71 -26.91 -22.52
CA ARG A 137 -4.46 -27.09 -23.76
C ARG A 137 -3.69 -27.87 -24.82
N SER A 138 -2.37 -27.72 -24.89
CA SER A 138 -1.53 -28.53 -25.79
C SER A 138 -1.57 -30.00 -25.35
N LEU A 139 -1.30 -30.28 -24.06
CA LEU A 139 -1.35 -31.64 -23.51
C LEU A 139 -2.67 -32.36 -23.81
N LYS A 140 -3.81 -31.68 -23.61
CA LYS A 140 -5.14 -32.23 -23.89
C LYS A 140 -5.42 -32.50 -25.36
N ARG A 141 -4.88 -31.66 -26.25
CA ARG A 141 -5.08 -31.80 -27.70
C ARG A 141 -4.15 -32.83 -28.32
N GLU A 142 -2.97 -32.99 -27.74
CA GLU A 142 -1.98 -34.01 -28.10
C GLU A 142 -2.36 -35.39 -27.54
N GLY A 143 -3.29 -35.44 -26.57
CA GLY A 143 -3.80 -36.68 -25.98
C GLY A 143 -2.97 -37.20 -24.80
N GLU A 144 -2.03 -36.38 -24.30
CA GLU A 144 -1.20 -36.68 -23.13
C GLU A 144 -1.99 -36.66 -21.81
N THR A 145 -3.14 -35.99 -21.80
CA THR A 145 -4.05 -35.90 -20.65
C THR A 145 -5.51 -36.04 -21.11
N ASP A 146 -6.42 -36.39 -20.20
CA ASP A 146 -7.85 -36.37 -20.50
C ASP A 146 -8.38 -34.93 -20.70
N ILE A 147 -9.55 -34.81 -21.33
CA ILE A 147 -10.13 -33.51 -21.66
C ILE A 147 -10.65 -32.73 -20.43
N GLY A 148 -10.71 -33.36 -19.25
CA GLY A 148 -11.36 -32.89 -18.04
C GLY A 148 -12.88 -32.84 -18.16
N THR A 149 -13.54 -32.40 -17.08
CA THR A 149 -15.01 -32.31 -17.02
C THR A 149 -15.59 -31.11 -17.76
N THR A 150 -14.75 -30.13 -18.11
CA THR A 150 -15.15 -28.92 -18.85
C THR A 150 -15.01 -29.07 -20.36
N GLY A 151 -14.43 -30.18 -20.83
CA GLY A 151 -14.19 -30.45 -22.24
C GLY A 151 -13.16 -29.53 -22.91
N LEU A 152 -13.11 -29.58 -24.24
CA LEU A 152 -12.21 -28.79 -25.07
C LEU A 152 -12.91 -27.54 -25.61
N THR A 153 -12.24 -26.39 -25.50
CA THR A 153 -12.66 -25.15 -26.17
C THR A 153 -11.85 -24.92 -27.44
N LYS A 154 -12.49 -24.37 -28.49
CA LYS A 154 -11.81 -24.04 -29.75
C LYS A 154 -10.84 -22.86 -29.59
N ALA A 155 -11.31 -21.77 -29.00
CA ALA A 155 -10.56 -20.53 -28.78
C ALA A 155 -10.46 -20.20 -27.29
N LEU A 156 -9.58 -19.26 -26.92
CA LEU A 156 -9.63 -18.63 -25.60
C LEU A 156 -10.91 -17.79 -25.48
N PHE A 157 -11.37 -17.54 -24.26
CA PHE A 157 -12.49 -16.63 -24.07
C PHE A 157 -12.08 -15.21 -24.49
N GLY A 158 -12.85 -14.63 -25.42
CA GLY A 158 -12.84 -13.20 -25.66
C GLY A 158 -13.30 -12.44 -24.42
N VAL A 159 -12.85 -11.19 -24.29
CA VAL A 159 -13.07 -10.33 -23.12
C VAL A 159 -13.82 -9.11 -23.60
N ASP A 160 -14.85 -8.71 -22.85
CA ASP A 160 -15.68 -7.55 -23.19
C ASP A 160 -15.08 -6.27 -22.61
N PHE A 161 -14.68 -6.32 -21.33
CA PHE A 161 -14.16 -5.16 -20.61
C PHE A 161 -12.81 -5.41 -19.95
N LYS A 162 -12.07 -4.35 -19.74
CA LYS A 162 -10.83 -4.34 -18.96
C LYS A 162 -10.87 -3.24 -17.93
N LEU A 163 -10.54 -3.57 -16.69
CA LEU A 163 -10.33 -2.55 -15.66
C LEU A 163 -8.91 -1.98 -15.81
N VAL A 164 -8.84 -0.67 -16.01
CA VAL A 164 -7.59 0.10 -16.03
C VAL A 164 -7.61 1.13 -14.92
N GLY A 165 -6.47 1.75 -14.63
CA GLY A 165 -6.45 2.89 -13.73
C GLY A 165 -5.08 3.45 -13.44
N SER A 166 -5.05 4.48 -12.61
CA SER A 166 -3.83 5.22 -12.26
C SER A 166 -3.82 5.66 -10.81
N ILE A 167 -2.62 5.81 -10.25
CA ILE A 167 -2.39 6.39 -8.93
C ILE A 167 -1.57 7.67 -9.08
N GLY A 168 -2.16 8.81 -8.75
CA GLY A 168 -1.50 10.10 -8.68
C GLY A 168 -1.24 10.53 -7.24
N THR A 169 -0.13 11.21 -7.00
CA THR A 169 0.20 11.80 -5.69
C THR A 169 0.63 13.25 -5.83
N LEU A 170 0.19 14.11 -4.89
CA LEU A 170 0.67 15.48 -4.75
C LEU A 170 1.21 15.69 -3.33
N ASP A 171 2.49 16.05 -3.26
CA ASP A 171 3.23 16.21 -2.02
C ASP A 171 3.40 17.70 -1.68
N THR A 172 3.01 18.09 -0.46
CA THR A 172 3.18 19.45 0.05
C THR A 172 3.90 19.40 1.39
N SER A 173 5.00 20.15 1.52
CA SER A 173 5.77 20.25 2.77
C SER A 173 5.83 21.69 3.27
N SER A 174 5.55 21.93 4.55
CA SER A 174 5.71 23.25 5.17
C SER A 174 7.06 23.36 5.91
N PHE A 175 8.14 23.58 5.16
CA PHE A 175 9.50 23.71 5.73
C PHE A 175 9.67 24.86 6.75
N ARG A 176 8.73 25.81 6.82
CA ARG A 176 8.91 27.07 7.56
C ARG A 176 8.15 27.20 8.87
N SER A 177 7.19 26.33 9.21
CA SER A 177 6.37 26.55 10.42
C SER A 177 6.05 25.33 11.29
N SER A 178 6.10 24.09 10.77
CA SER A 178 5.61 22.94 11.54
C SER A 178 6.34 21.61 11.31
N GLY A 179 7.22 21.52 10.31
CA GLY A 179 7.80 20.23 9.90
C GLY A 179 6.74 19.25 9.40
N MET A 180 5.53 19.70 9.08
CA MET A 180 4.47 18.83 8.60
C MET A 180 4.66 18.51 7.11
N TYR A 181 4.54 17.24 6.81
CA TYR A 181 4.47 16.70 5.46
C TYR A 181 3.03 16.29 5.18
N GLN A 182 2.53 16.67 4.00
CA GLN A 182 1.18 16.36 3.55
C GLN A 182 1.25 15.70 2.18
N ARG A 183 0.42 14.67 1.99
CA ARG A 183 0.24 13.97 0.72
C ARG A 183 -1.23 13.85 0.40
N TYR A 184 -1.59 14.32 -0.78
CA TYR A 184 -2.83 13.96 -1.45
C TYR A 184 -2.55 12.79 -2.40
N THR A 185 -3.40 11.77 -2.35
CA THR A 185 -3.34 10.60 -3.22
C THR A 185 -4.69 10.40 -3.87
N GLN A 186 -4.70 10.28 -5.19
CA GLN A 186 -5.87 9.94 -5.98
C GLN A 186 -5.63 8.61 -6.67
N VAL A 187 -6.60 7.72 -6.56
CA VAL A 187 -6.63 6.46 -7.29
C VAL A 187 -7.84 6.46 -8.19
N THR A 188 -7.61 6.38 -9.50
CA THR A 188 -8.66 6.38 -10.53
C THR A 188 -8.82 4.98 -11.09
N PHE A 189 -10.07 4.56 -11.28
CA PHE A 189 -10.42 3.30 -11.89
C PHE A 189 -11.37 3.55 -13.06
N GLU A 190 -11.16 2.84 -14.15
CA GLU A 190 -11.98 2.93 -15.35
C GLU A 190 -12.23 1.55 -15.94
N MET A 191 -13.46 1.31 -16.40
CA MET A 191 -13.86 0.10 -17.11
C MET A 191 -13.90 0.41 -18.60
N LEU A 192 -12.89 -0.07 -19.32
CA LEU A 192 -12.71 0.11 -20.75
C LEU A 192 -13.42 -1.01 -21.53
N ASP A 193 -14.28 -0.65 -22.46
CA ASP A 193 -14.79 -1.54 -23.51
C ASP A 193 -13.72 -1.80 -24.56
N LEU A 194 -13.37 -3.07 -24.74
CA LEU A 194 -12.25 -3.48 -25.59
C LEU A 194 -12.58 -3.49 -27.10
N GLU A 195 -13.85 -3.36 -27.46
CA GLU A 195 -14.29 -3.29 -28.86
C GLU A 195 -14.39 -1.84 -29.34
N SER A 196 -15.00 -0.98 -28.52
CA SER A 196 -15.30 0.41 -28.86
C SER A 196 -14.30 1.43 -28.32
N GLY A 197 -13.57 1.10 -27.25
CA GLY A 197 -12.75 2.05 -26.51
C GLY A 197 -13.52 2.97 -25.56
N GLU A 198 -14.82 2.73 -25.35
CA GLU A 198 -15.64 3.52 -24.44
C GLU A 198 -15.29 3.23 -22.96
N ILE A 199 -15.22 4.28 -22.14
CA ILE A 199 -15.19 4.14 -20.69
C ILE A 199 -16.63 4.01 -20.18
N ILE A 200 -17.06 2.78 -19.93
CA ILE A 200 -18.46 2.49 -19.54
C ILE A 200 -18.72 2.73 -18.05
N TRP A 201 -17.66 2.86 -17.26
CA TRP A 201 -17.69 3.17 -15.84
C TRP A 201 -16.36 3.79 -15.42
N SER A 202 -16.42 4.78 -14.53
CA SER A 202 -15.24 5.34 -13.89
C SER A 202 -15.57 5.82 -12.48
N ASN A 203 -14.60 5.71 -11.57
CA ASN A 203 -14.69 6.28 -10.24
C ASN A 203 -13.29 6.53 -9.68
N ASN A 204 -13.20 7.41 -8.69
CA ASN A 204 -11.97 7.75 -8.01
C ASN A 204 -12.09 7.52 -6.49
N TYR A 205 -10.93 7.32 -5.86
CA TYR A 205 -10.77 7.34 -4.42
C TYR A 205 -9.66 8.32 -4.06
N GLU A 206 -9.97 9.22 -3.14
CA GLU A 206 -9.12 10.34 -2.79
C GLU A 206 -8.84 10.33 -1.30
N ILE A 207 -7.59 10.55 -0.95
CA ILE A 207 -7.15 10.67 0.42
C ILE A 207 -6.15 11.81 0.54
N GLU A 208 -6.28 12.57 1.61
CA GLU A 208 -5.29 13.54 2.05
C GLU A 208 -4.82 13.17 3.45
N LYS A 209 -3.52 12.99 3.63
CA LYS A 209 -2.90 12.70 4.94
C LYS A 209 -1.81 13.70 5.23
N ALA A 210 -1.74 14.14 6.47
CA ALA A 210 -0.66 14.97 6.99
C ALA A 210 -0.04 14.30 8.23
N ALA A 211 1.28 14.30 8.29
CA ALA A 211 2.04 13.83 9.44
C ALA A 211 3.17 14.81 9.77
N ALA A 212 3.54 14.88 11.04
CA ALA A 212 4.74 15.62 11.44
C ALA A 212 5.98 14.84 11.00
N ASP A 213 6.99 15.53 10.49
CA ASP A 213 8.35 15.00 10.31
C ASP A 213 8.98 14.82 11.70
N SER A 214 8.53 13.79 12.41
CA SER A 214 9.22 13.34 13.61
C SER A 214 10.42 12.53 13.15
N ALA A 215 11.61 13.10 13.32
CA ALA A 215 12.91 12.48 13.12
C ALA A 215 13.03 11.13 13.85
N VAL A 216 12.54 10.06 13.24
CA VAL A 216 12.72 8.66 13.69
C VAL A 216 13.70 7.92 12.77
N TYR A 217 14.35 8.62 11.85
CA TYR A 217 15.53 8.12 11.13
C TYR A 217 16.70 9.10 11.33
N ARG A 218 17.52 8.85 12.35
CA ARG A 218 18.91 9.31 12.46
C ARG A 218 19.74 8.17 13.01
#